data_AF-A0A1H8N172-F1
#
_entry.id   AF-A0A1H8N172-F1
#
_cell.length_a   1.000
_cell.length_b   1.000
_cell.length_c   1.000
_cell.angle_alpha   90.00
_cell.angle_beta   90.00
_cell.angle_gamma   90.00
#
_symmetry.space_group_name_H-M   'P 1'
#
loop_
_entity.id
_entity.type
_entity.pdbx_description
1 polymer ?
#
loop_
_entity_poly.entity_id
_entity_poly.type
_entity_poly.pdbx_seq_one_letter_code
_entity_poly.pdbx_strand_id
1 'polypeptide(L)' 'MRDLVRARATAMRVAGKARQHLQGFLLRHGQVYPGKKGWTGAYRRWLALVRFTYPAQQIVLQDYIDAVADAEARIERLTG' A
#
# COMPACT_ATOMS: atom_id res chain seq x y z
N MET A 1 -8.47 -10.13 -25.71
CA MET A 1 -7.10 -9.77 -25.26
C MET A 1 -6.98 -8.30 -24.79
N ARG A 2 -7.54 -7.31 -25.49
CA ARG A 2 -7.47 -5.87 -25.08
C ARG A 2 -8.04 -5.57 -23.69
N ASP A 3 -9.15 -6.20 -23.30
CA ASP A 3 -9.80 -5.91 -22.01
C ASP A 3 -9.00 -6.43 -20.81
N LEU A 4 -8.30 -7.55 -20.96
CA LEU A 4 -7.39 -8.07 -19.94
C LEU A 4 -6.21 -7.11 -19.71
N VAL A 5 -5.62 -6.57 -20.79
CA VAL A 5 -4.56 -5.57 -20.69
C VAL A 5 -5.06 -4.29 -20.01
N ARG A 6 -6.25 -3.81 -20.36
CA ARG A 6 -6.89 -2.66 -19.70
C ARG A 6 -7.18 -2.91 -18.22
N ALA A 7 -7.63 -4.11 -17.88
CA ALA A 7 -7.87 -4.53 -16.51
C ALA A 7 -6.57 -4.53 -15.69
N ARG A 8 -5.49 -5.11 -16.22
CA ARG A 8 -4.15 -5.09 -15.61
C ARG A 8 -3.65 -3.66 -15.37
N ALA A 9 -3.68 -2.82 -16.40
CA ALA A 9 -3.26 -1.43 -16.29
C ALA A 9 -4.07 -0.66 -15.23
N THR A 10 -5.38 -0.93 -15.15
CA THR A 10 -6.24 -0.33 -14.13
C THR A 10 -5.88 -0.82 -12.73
N ALA A 11 -5.64 -2.12 -12.54
CA ALA A 11 -5.21 -2.68 -11.26
C ALA A 11 -3.87 -2.07 -10.81
N MET A 12 -2.90 -1.92 -11.72
CA MET A 12 -1.62 -1.25 -11.43
C MET A 12 -1.81 0.20 -10.97
N ARG A 13 -2.71 0.96 -11.59
CA ARG A 13 -3.04 2.33 -11.15
C ARG A 13 -3.69 2.36 -9.78
N VAL A 14 -4.59 1.41 -9.49
CA VAL A 14 -5.24 1.30 -8.18
C VAL A 14 -4.21 1.00 -7.09
N ALA A 15 -3.30 0.05 -7.31
CA ALA A 15 -2.22 -0.23 -6.36
C ALA A 15 -1.28 0.97 -6.16
N GLY A 16 -1.00 1.72 -7.23
CA GLY A 16 -0.27 2.98 -7.14
C GLY A 16 -0.95 4.01 -6.22
N LYS A 17 -2.25 4.24 -6.40
CA LYS A 17 -3.03 5.17 -5.57
C LYS A 17 -3.14 4.71 -4.11
N ALA A 18 -3.37 3.42 -3.87
CA ALA A 18 -3.41 2.88 -2.51
C ALA A 18 -2.10 3.14 -1.75
N ARG A 19 -0.94 2.90 -2.42
CA ARG A 19 0.38 3.21 -1.83
C ARG A 19 0.57 4.70 -1.56
N GLN A 20 0.10 5.57 -2.45
CA GLN A 20 0.16 7.02 -2.24
C GLN A 20 -0.69 7.47 -1.05
N HIS A 21 -1.89 6.91 -0.87
CA HIS A 21 -2.74 7.22 0.28
C HIS A 21 -2.10 6.78 1.60
N LEU A 22 -1.56 5.55 1.66
CA LEU A 22 -0.80 5.05 2.80
C LEU A 22 0.39 5.95 3.12
N GLN A 23 1.20 6.29 2.12
CA GLN A 23 2.36 7.17 2.30
C GLN A 23 1.94 8.56 2.77
N GLY A 24 0.89 9.14 2.19
CA GLY A 24 0.35 10.44 2.61
C GLY A 24 -0.13 10.42 4.06
N PHE A 25 -0.80 9.34 4.49
CA PHE A 25 -1.20 9.15 5.88
C PHE A 25 0.00 9.11 6.82
N LEU A 26 1.00 8.28 6.52
CA LEU A 26 2.22 8.18 7.32
C LEU A 26 2.94 9.52 7.45
N LEU A 27 3.09 10.27 6.34
CA LEU A 27 3.73 11.57 6.33
C LEU A 27 2.98 12.61 7.17
N ARG A 28 1.64 12.63 7.14
CA ARG A 28 0.83 13.53 7.98
C ARG A 28 1.02 13.27 9.47
N HIS A 29 1.41 12.05 9.85
CA HIS A 29 1.67 11.66 11.24
C HIS A 29 3.17 11.55 11.56
N GLY A 30 4.04 12.12 10.73
CA GLY A 30 5.49 12.16 10.97
C GLY A 30 6.20 10.82 10.85
N GLN A 31 5.54 9.79 10.31
CA GLN A 31 6.13 8.46 10.13
C GLN A 31 6.89 8.40 8.80
N VAL A 32 8.21 8.36 8.87
CA VAL A 32 9.10 8.31 7.70
C VAL A 32 9.91 7.02 7.74
N TYR A 33 9.88 6.27 6.64
CA TYR A 33 10.68 5.05 6.52
C TYR A 33 12.18 5.39 6.42
N PRO A 34 13.05 4.89 7.33
CA PRO A 34 14.47 5.23 7.35
C PRO A 34 15.31 4.46 6.31
N GLY A 35 14.75 3.42 5.69
CA GLY A 35 15.47 2.57 4.74
C GLY A 35 15.49 3.12 3.31
N LYS A 36 15.95 2.29 2.36
CA LYS A 36 15.95 2.63 0.94
C LYS A 36 14.51 2.85 0.45
N LYS A 37 14.29 3.95 -0.28
CA LYS A 37 12.99 4.28 -0.88
C LYS A 37 12.52 3.13 -1.78
N GLY A 38 11.29 2.69 -1.58
CA GLY A 38 10.67 1.65 -2.41
C GLY A 38 9.74 0.73 -1.62
N TRP A 39 8.75 0.19 -2.31
CA TRP A 39 7.83 -0.79 -1.76
C TRP A 39 8.48 -2.17 -1.75
N THR A 40 9.27 -2.44 -0.72
CA THR A 40 10.04 -3.69 -0.54
C THR A 40 9.51 -4.50 0.64
N GLY A 41 9.96 -5.76 0.78
CA GLY A 41 9.66 -6.54 1.98
C GLY A 41 10.14 -5.86 3.27
N ALA A 42 11.23 -5.09 3.21
CA ALA A 42 11.71 -4.31 4.36
C ALA A 42 10.75 -3.16 4.72
N TYR A 43 10.15 -2.51 3.72
CA TYR A 43 9.11 -1.50 3.93
C TYR A 43 7.90 -2.10 4.64
N ARG A 44 7.42 -3.28 4.19
CA ARG A 44 6.28 -3.97 4.83
C ARG A 44 6.57 -4.35 6.28
N ARG A 45 7.77 -4.87 6.56
CA ARG A 45 8.19 -5.15 7.95
C ARG A 45 8.20 -3.90 8.81
N TRP A 46 8.66 -2.77 8.26
CA TRP A 46 8.64 -1.50 8.98
C TRP A 46 7.22 -1.01 9.28
N LEU A 47 6.26 -1.16 8.37
CA LEU A 47 4.86 -0.81 8.63
C LEU A 47 4.31 -1.53 9.87
N ALA A 48 4.68 -2.80 10.06
CA ALA A 48 4.29 -3.59 11.24
C ALA A 48 4.93 -3.08 12.56
N LEU A 49 5.96 -2.23 12.48
CA LEU A 49 6.61 -1.58 13.62
C LEU A 49 6.06 -0.17 13.89
N VAL A 50 5.33 0.42 12.93
CA VAL A 50 4.71 1.74 13.13
C VAL A 50 3.65 1.63 14.22
N ARG A 51 3.72 2.55 15.19
CA ARG A 51 2.78 2.65 16.31
C ARG A 51 2.28 4.08 16.42
N PHE A 52 0.97 4.21 16.60
CA PHE A 52 0.33 5.49 16.88
C PHE A 52 -0.18 5.54 18.31
N THR A 53 -0.23 6.74 18.88
CA THR A 53 -0.79 6.97 20.22
C THR A 53 -2.29 6.70 20.25
N TYR A 54 -3.00 7.03 19.18
CA TYR A 54 -4.45 6.87 19.10
C TYR A 54 -4.83 5.56 18.40
N PRO A 55 -5.65 4.69 19.02
CA PRO A 55 -6.07 3.42 18.39
C PRO A 55 -6.74 3.60 17.02
N ALA A 56 -7.51 4.66 16.83
CA ALA A 56 -8.14 4.98 15.54
C ALA A 56 -7.12 5.13 14.41
N GLN A 57 -5.95 5.73 14.67
CA GLN A 57 -4.90 5.88 13.67
C GLN A 57 -4.24 4.53 13.34
N GLN A 58 -4.14 3.62 14.30
CA GLN A 58 -3.64 2.27 14.07
C GLN A 58 -4.61 1.45 13.19
N ILE A 59 -5.91 1.60 13.40
CA ILE A 59 -6.94 0.97 12.56
C ILE A 59 -6.84 1.49 11.12
N VAL A 60 -6.74 2.82 10.95
CA VAL A 60 -6.59 3.44 9.63
C VAL A 60 -5.29 3.01 8.94
N LEU A 61 -4.19 2.85 9.69
CA LEU A 61 -2.95 2.29 9.15
C LEU A 61 -3.18 0.88 8.58
N GLN A 62 -3.85 0.02 9.35
CA GLN A 62 -4.12 -1.35 8.93
C GLN A 62 -5.02 -1.40 7.68
N ASP A 63 -6.07 -0.58 7.64
CA ASP A 63 -6.95 -0.45 6.46
C ASP A 63 -6.16 -0.07 5.19
N TYR A 64 -5.25 0.90 5.30
CA TYR A 64 -4.39 1.27 4.17
C TYR A 64 -3.41 0.15 3.77
N ILE A 65 -2.89 -0.62 4.72
CA ILE A 65 -2.03 -1.78 4.44
C ILE A 65 -2.82 -2.83 3.65
N ASP A 66 -4.02 -3.15 4.12
CA ASP A 66 -4.90 -4.16 3.51
C ASP A 66 -5.34 -3.72 2.11
N ALA A 67 -5.69 -2.44 1.92
CA ALA A 67 -6.04 -1.89 0.62
C ALA A 67 -4.90 -1.99 -0.41
N VAL A 68 -3.64 -1.85 0.02
CA VAL A 68 -2.50 -2.08 -0.87
C VAL A 68 -2.36 -3.58 -1.17
N ALA A 69 -2.48 -4.44 -0.16
CA ALA A 69 -2.34 -5.88 -0.34
C ALA A 69 -3.40 -6.44 -1.30
N ASP A 70 -4.65 -6.00 -1.17
CA ASP A 70 -5.77 -6.39 -2.06
C ASP A 70 -5.54 -5.93 -3.50
N ALA A 71 -5.03 -4.71 -3.68
CA ALA A 71 -4.73 -4.18 -5.00
C ALA A 71 -3.59 -4.96 -5.68
N GLU A 72 -2.57 -5.38 -4.92
CA GLU A 72 -1.47 -6.22 -5.40
C GLU A 72 -1.94 -7.63 -5.74
N ALA A 73 -2.73 -8.26 -4.86
CA ALA A 73 -3.33 -9.56 -5.11
C ALA A 73 -4.21 -9.54 -6.38
N ARG A 74 -4.91 -8.42 -6.64
CA ARG A 74 -5.65 -8.24 -7.90
C ARG A 74 -4.74 -8.20 -9.13
N ILE A 75 -3.59 -7.54 -9.05
CA ILE A 75 -2.61 -7.51 -10.14
C ILE A 75 -2.08 -8.92 -10.42
N GLU A 76 -1.72 -9.66 -9.37
CA GLU A 76 -1.25 -11.04 -9.47
C GLU A 76 -2.28 -11.95 -10.16
N ARG A 77 -3.54 -11.93 -9.68
CA ARG A 77 -4.64 -12.67 -10.32
C ARG A 77 -4.84 -12.35 -11.79
N LEU A 78 -4.63 -11.09 -12.19
CA LEU A 78 -4.78 -10.68 -13.58
C LEU A 78 -3.55 -11.02 -14.42
N THR A 79 -2.37 -11.15 -13.83
CA THR A 79 -1.11 -11.36 -14.54
C THR A 79 -0.92 -12.84 -14.89
N GLY A 80 -1.29 -13.74 -13.97
CA GLY A 80 -1.12 -15.19 -14.13
C GLY A 80 0.31 -15.62 -13.85
#